data_AF-A0AA36IIA2-F1
#
_entry.id   AF-A0AA36IIA2-F1
#
_cell.length_a   1.000
_cell.length_b   1.000
_cell.length_c   1.000
_cell.angle_alpha   90.00
_cell.angle_beta   90.00
_cell.angle_gamma   90.00
#
_symmetry.space_group_name_H-M   'P 1'
#
loop_
_entity.id
_entity.type
_entity.pdbx_description
1 polymer ?
#
loop_
_entity_poly.entity_id
_entity_poly.type
_entity_poly.pdbx_seq_one_letter_code
_entity_poly.pdbx_strand_id
1 'polypeptide(L)'
;MPPKSRSKSLARIDSQKKIKKIATATISEDKKAADLKWLEEVNSSIGESLVPRVFQLLGFGLAQGERQFLRAGSSAVERICEDNEGFISLVKAKGVETMLSFLRHLPQAQIAPATSEAVNAAGAAIFRRAAAWLDEVDEVDFDQLQHVLYLAFWLGGEDEDVALSALGAFERFTLYRSENGATLLQSEVIQVLHRIIGHNRAPELVSEAFTLLYRLCDAPAAVVVPLLTDENGIIQTVVESMTQAPLNMRLQLAGLRLLALWSQYDVGEDPADQKDLKLFIREANAYEVSRDVISNLTRAGLSHAATWMSTISSRLPQRVRGRDDEPRGRERPR
;
A
#
# COMPACT_ATOMS: atom_id res chain seq x y z
N MET A 1 -8.41 21.29 -26.95
CA MET A 1 -8.08 19.86 -27.15
C MET A 1 -7.28 19.42 -25.94
N PRO A 2 -7.82 18.60 -25.03
CA PRO A 2 -7.14 18.27 -23.78
C PRO A 2 -6.03 17.23 -24.04
N PRO A 3 -4.89 17.31 -23.32
CA PRO A 3 -3.82 16.33 -23.44
C PRO A 3 -4.23 15.02 -22.75
N LYS A 4 -3.98 13.91 -23.42
CA LYS A 4 -4.19 12.56 -22.92
C LYS A 4 -3.23 12.29 -21.76
N SER A 5 -3.71 12.27 -20.53
CA SER A 5 -2.93 11.72 -19.42
C SER A 5 -2.76 10.22 -19.66
N ARG A 6 -1.53 9.81 -19.98
CA ARG A 6 -1.13 8.41 -20.05
C ARG A 6 -0.83 7.95 -18.63
N SER A 7 -1.88 7.76 -17.82
CA SER A 7 -1.78 6.87 -16.66
C SER A 7 -1.76 5.44 -17.21
N LYS A 8 -0.55 4.88 -17.34
CA LYS A 8 -0.39 3.45 -17.60
C LYS A 8 -0.77 2.71 -16.33
N SER A 9 -2.04 2.32 -16.25
CA SER A 9 -2.53 1.27 -15.36
C SER A 9 -1.68 0.01 -15.57
N LEU A 10 -0.68 -0.21 -14.72
CA LEU A 10 0.34 -1.25 -14.87
C LEU A 10 -0.04 -2.61 -14.29
N ALA A 11 -1.22 -2.78 -13.66
CA ALA A 11 -1.44 -3.96 -12.83
C ALA A 11 -2.76 -4.74 -13.01
N ARG A 12 -3.74 -4.31 -13.82
CA ARG A 12 -5.12 -4.83 -13.65
C ARG A 12 -5.74 -5.70 -14.75
N ILE A 13 -5.10 -5.93 -15.91
CA ILE A 13 -5.78 -6.65 -17.01
C ILE A 13 -5.03 -7.89 -17.56
N ASP A 14 -3.72 -8.06 -17.32
CA ASP A 14 -2.96 -9.15 -17.95
C ASP A 14 -2.89 -10.48 -17.17
N SER A 15 -3.31 -10.51 -15.90
CA SER A 15 -3.15 -11.67 -15.02
C SER A 15 -4.13 -12.82 -15.33
N GLN A 16 -5.35 -12.52 -15.80
CA GLN A 16 -6.38 -13.55 -16.05
C GLN A 16 -6.10 -14.41 -17.29
N LYS A 17 -5.39 -13.88 -18.30
CA LYS A 17 -5.04 -14.64 -19.52
C LYS A 17 -3.84 -15.57 -19.34
N LYS A 18 -2.94 -15.28 -18.39
CA LYS A 18 -1.71 -16.07 -18.21
C LYS A 18 -1.94 -17.44 -17.55
N ILE A 19 -2.84 -17.54 -16.57
CA ILE A 19 -3.07 -18.81 -15.85
C ILE A 19 -3.68 -19.88 -16.78
N LYS A 20 -4.58 -19.51 -17.69
CA LYS A 20 -5.23 -20.45 -18.62
C LYS A 20 -4.31 -21.07 -19.67
N LYS A 21 -3.11 -20.52 -19.91
CA LYS A 21 -2.19 -21.02 -20.95
C LYS A 21 -1.16 -22.04 -20.43
N ILE A 22 -1.13 -22.34 -19.13
CA ILE A 22 -0.03 -23.09 -18.50
C ILE A 22 -0.25 -24.62 -18.44
N ALA A 23 -1.45 -25.18 -18.58
CA ALA A 23 -1.63 -26.61 -18.36
C ALA A 23 -2.73 -27.27 -19.22
N THR A 24 -2.35 -27.81 -20.38
CA THR A 24 -3.14 -28.81 -21.12
C THR A 24 -2.32 -30.00 -21.63
N ALA A 25 -1.02 -30.10 -21.30
CA ALA A 25 -0.21 -31.26 -21.65
C ALA A 25 -0.27 -32.32 -20.54
N THR A 26 -0.71 -33.53 -20.88
CA THR A 26 -0.67 -34.70 -19.98
C THR A 26 0.80 -35.06 -19.70
N ILE A 27 1.21 -34.95 -18.44
CA ILE A 27 2.57 -35.29 -17.98
C ILE A 27 2.61 -36.80 -17.69
N SER A 28 3.68 -37.49 -18.12
CA SER A 28 3.88 -38.91 -17.80
C SER A 28 4.06 -39.13 -16.29
N GLU A 29 3.63 -40.28 -15.78
CA GLU A 29 3.75 -40.61 -14.34
C GLU A 29 5.20 -40.57 -13.84
N ASP A 30 6.16 -41.07 -14.64
CA ASP A 30 7.59 -41.00 -14.29
C ASP A 30 8.07 -39.56 -14.12
N LYS A 31 7.60 -38.65 -14.97
CA LYS A 31 7.95 -37.23 -14.88
C LYS A 31 7.27 -36.58 -13.67
N LYS A 32 6.02 -36.97 -13.34
CA LYS A 32 5.35 -36.49 -12.13
C LYS A 32 6.14 -36.87 -10.88
N ALA A 33 6.56 -38.12 -10.77
CA ALA A 33 7.35 -38.61 -9.64
C ALA A 33 8.71 -37.87 -9.54
N ALA A 34 9.38 -37.63 -10.68
CA ALA A 34 10.62 -36.86 -10.71
C ALA A 34 10.42 -35.39 -10.30
N ASP A 35 9.35 -34.75 -10.75
CA ASP A 35 9.03 -33.35 -10.40
C ASP A 35 8.65 -33.20 -8.91
N LEU A 36 7.93 -34.17 -8.33
CA LEU A 36 7.63 -34.20 -6.89
C LEU A 36 8.90 -34.37 -6.06
N LYS A 37 9.76 -35.32 -6.43
CA LYS A 37 11.05 -35.51 -5.76
C LYS A 37 11.93 -34.26 -5.85
N TRP A 38 11.95 -33.61 -7.01
CA TRP A 38 12.68 -32.35 -7.17
C TRP A 38 12.13 -31.26 -6.23
N LEU A 39 10.80 -31.10 -6.11
CA LEU A 39 10.20 -30.15 -5.18
C LEU A 39 10.59 -30.46 -3.73
N GLU A 40 10.71 -31.73 -3.35
CA GLU A 40 11.15 -32.17 -2.02
C GLU A 40 12.60 -31.78 -1.70
N GLU A 41 13.46 -31.68 -2.72
CA GLU A 41 14.88 -31.31 -2.61
C GLU A 41 15.11 -29.78 -2.66
N VAL A 42 14.12 -28.98 -3.07
CA VAL A 42 14.21 -27.52 -3.07
C VAL A 42 14.36 -26.95 -1.66
N ASN A 43 15.37 -26.10 -1.47
CA ASN A 43 15.68 -25.39 -0.24
C ASN A 43 16.03 -23.92 -0.54
N SER A 44 16.51 -23.19 0.46
CA SER A 44 16.83 -21.77 0.36
C SER A 44 18.03 -21.42 -0.54
N SER A 45 18.91 -22.37 -0.84
CA SER A 45 20.02 -22.17 -1.79
C SER A 45 19.59 -22.24 -3.27
N ILE A 46 18.28 -22.24 -3.53
CA ILE A 46 17.76 -22.28 -4.91
C ILE A 46 18.16 -21.02 -5.68
N GLY A 47 18.73 -21.22 -6.87
CA GLY A 47 19.00 -20.11 -7.78
C GLY A 47 17.70 -19.46 -8.29
N GLU A 48 17.72 -18.13 -8.46
CA GLU A 48 16.60 -17.32 -8.98
C GLU A 48 15.94 -17.92 -10.23
N SER A 49 16.71 -18.50 -11.15
CA SER A 49 16.22 -19.09 -12.39
C SER A 49 15.35 -20.34 -12.22
N LEU A 50 15.43 -21.00 -11.06
CA LEU A 50 14.67 -22.22 -10.75
C LEU A 50 13.39 -21.94 -9.96
N VAL A 51 13.26 -20.77 -9.32
CA VAL A 51 12.05 -20.38 -8.60
C VAL A 51 10.80 -20.40 -9.49
N PRO A 52 10.81 -19.92 -10.75
CA PRO A 52 9.65 -20.02 -11.63
C PRO A 52 9.16 -21.45 -11.85
N ARG A 53 10.05 -22.45 -11.80
CA ARG A 53 9.68 -23.87 -11.92
C ARG A 53 8.87 -24.35 -10.71
N VAL A 54 9.20 -23.90 -9.50
CA VAL A 54 8.43 -24.20 -8.29
C VAL A 54 6.98 -23.73 -8.47
N PHE A 55 6.80 -22.46 -8.86
CA PHE A 55 5.47 -21.89 -9.07
C PHE A 55 4.74 -22.48 -10.30
N GLN A 56 5.47 -22.92 -11.33
CA GLN A 56 4.87 -23.64 -12.46
C GLN A 56 4.26 -24.98 -12.01
N LEU A 57 4.99 -25.75 -11.18
CA LEU A 57 4.50 -27.03 -10.66
C LEU A 57 3.36 -26.82 -9.64
N LEU A 58 3.44 -25.77 -8.82
CA LEU A 58 2.33 -25.38 -7.93
C LEU A 58 1.08 -25.01 -8.74
N GLY A 59 1.23 -24.22 -9.81
CA GLY A 59 0.15 -23.84 -10.71
C GLY A 59 -0.44 -25.02 -11.49
N PHE A 60 0.39 -25.99 -11.88
CA PHE A 60 -0.07 -27.27 -12.43
C PHE A 60 -0.93 -28.02 -11.42
N GLY A 61 -0.48 -28.11 -10.16
CA GLY A 61 -1.25 -28.70 -9.06
C GLY A 61 -2.62 -28.03 -8.88
N LEU A 62 -2.65 -26.69 -8.95
CA LEU A 62 -3.90 -25.92 -8.85
C LEU A 62 -4.85 -26.18 -10.02
N ALA A 63 -4.33 -26.19 -11.25
CA ALA A 63 -5.14 -26.33 -12.46
C ALA A 63 -5.73 -27.75 -12.62
N GLN A 64 -4.99 -28.77 -12.20
CA GLN A 64 -5.39 -30.18 -12.33
C GLN A 64 -6.03 -30.75 -11.05
N GLY A 65 -6.04 -29.99 -9.94
CA GLY A 65 -6.50 -30.49 -8.64
C GLY A 65 -5.55 -31.53 -8.01
N GLU A 66 -4.31 -31.58 -8.46
CA GLU A 66 -3.30 -32.55 -8.03
C GLU A 66 -2.71 -32.14 -6.66
N ARG A 67 -3.26 -32.72 -5.59
CA ARG A 67 -2.97 -32.31 -4.19
C ARG A 67 -1.51 -32.48 -3.80
N GLN A 68 -0.81 -33.48 -4.37
CA GLN A 68 0.60 -33.75 -4.06
C GLN A 68 1.49 -32.61 -4.53
N PHE A 69 1.28 -32.11 -5.75
CA PHE A 69 2.00 -30.95 -6.28
C PHE A 69 1.72 -29.67 -5.49
N LEU A 70 0.47 -29.48 -5.06
CA LEU A 70 0.11 -28.33 -4.24
C LEU A 70 0.84 -28.34 -2.89
N ARG A 71 0.90 -29.50 -2.22
CA ARG A 71 1.62 -29.65 -0.96
C ARG A 71 3.12 -29.50 -1.14
N ALA A 72 3.73 -30.26 -2.05
CA ALA A 72 5.17 -30.24 -2.28
C ALA A 72 5.64 -28.85 -2.76
N GLY A 73 4.88 -28.19 -3.64
CA GLY A 73 5.17 -26.83 -4.09
C GLY A 73 5.05 -25.81 -2.96
N SER A 74 4.05 -25.94 -2.08
CA SER A 74 3.90 -25.04 -0.93
C SER A 74 5.05 -25.22 0.07
N SER A 75 5.39 -26.46 0.43
CA SER A 75 6.51 -26.74 1.32
C SER A 75 7.86 -26.31 0.72
N ALA A 76 8.02 -26.39 -0.60
CA ALA A 76 9.20 -25.84 -1.28
C ALA A 76 9.27 -24.31 -1.10
N VAL A 77 8.15 -23.59 -1.27
CA VAL A 77 8.10 -22.13 -1.01
C VAL A 77 8.43 -21.80 0.44
N GLU A 78 7.90 -22.56 1.40
CA GLU A 78 8.22 -22.39 2.82
C GLU A 78 9.73 -22.51 3.07
N ARG A 79 10.38 -23.56 2.54
CA ARG A 79 11.83 -23.77 2.67
C ARG A 79 12.66 -22.69 1.99
N ILE A 80 12.20 -22.16 0.86
CA ILE A 80 12.86 -21.03 0.20
C ILE A 80 12.84 -19.79 1.10
N CYS A 81 11.78 -19.60 1.88
CA CYS A 81 11.61 -18.46 2.79
C CYS A 81 12.29 -18.65 4.16
N GLU A 82 13.00 -19.77 4.40
CA GLU A 82 13.70 -20.01 5.67
C GLU A 82 14.88 -19.05 5.89
N ASP A 83 15.49 -18.53 4.82
CA ASP A 83 16.58 -17.57 4.90
C ASP A 83 16.44 -16.39 3.91
N ASN A 84 17.37 -15.43 4.03
CA ASN A 84 17.40 -14.22 3.22
C ASN A 84 17.80 -14.45 1.76
N GLU A 85 18.70 -15.39 1.49
CA GLU A 85 19.19 -15.63 0.12
C GLU A 85 18.10 -16.25 -0.74
N GLY A 86 17.42 -17.27 -0.21
CA GLY A 86 16.28 -17.91 -0.86
C GLY A 86 15.11 -16.95 -1.03
N PHE A 87 14.81 -16.17 0.01
CA PHE A 87 13.74 -15.16 -0.07
C PHE A 87 14.02 -14.09 -1.13
N ILE A 88 15.25 -13.56 -1.20
CA ILE A 88 15.61 -12.57 -2.22
C ILE A 88 15.58 -13.18 -3.62
N SER A 89 16.02 -14.44 -3.78
CA SER A 89 15.87 -15.17 -5.04
C SER A 89 14.40 -15.30 -5.45
N LEU A 90 13.49 -15.51 -4.49
CA LEU A 90 12.05 -15.54 -4.71
C LEU A 90 11.50 -14.17 -5.13
N VAL A 91 11.93 -13.08 -4.48
CA VAL A 91 11.54 -11.71 -4.81
C VAL A 91 11.96 -11.34 -6.24
N LYS A 92 13.23 -11.57 -6.59
CA LYS A 92 13.77 -11.28 -7.94
C LYS A 92 13.04 -12.08 -9.02
N ALA A 93 12.69 -13.32 -8.74
CA ALA A 93 11.92 -14.19 -9.62
C ALA A 93 10.41 -13.88 -9.70
N LYS A 94 9.93 -12.78 -9.08
CA LYS A 94 8.49 -12.41 -9.06
C LYS A 94 7.60 -13.47 -8.40
N GLY A 95 8.17 -14.18 -7.43
CA GLY A 95 7.47 -15.22 -6.68
C GLY A 95 6.34 -14.68 -5.82
N VAL A 96 6.51 -13.46 -5.27
CA VAL A 96 5.52 -12.80 -4.42
C VAL A 96 4.21 -12.56 -5.18
N GLU A 97 4.26 -11.92 -6.35
CA GLU A 97 3.04 -11.68 -7.15
C GLU A 97 2.38 -12.98 -7.59
N THR A 98 3.20 -13.98 -7.94
CA THR A 98 2.72 -15.28 -8.37
C THR A 98 1.97 -15.99 -7.24
N MET A 99 2.51 -15.92 -6.01
CA MET A 99 1.87 -16.50 -4.84
C MET A 99 0.57 -15.78 -4.46
N LEU A 100 0.56 -14.44 -4.45
CA LEU A 100 -0.66 -13.66 -4.21
C LEU A 100 -1.74 -13.98 -5.25
N SER A 101 -1.33 -14.18 -6.51
CA SER A 101 -2.24 -14.66 -7.54
C SER A 101 -2.84 -16.01 -7.17
N PHE A 102 -2.05 -16.99 -6.72
CA PHE A 102 -2.58 -18.29 -6.29
C PHE A 102 -3.56 -18.16 -5.12
N LEU A 103 -3.22 -17.41 -4.09
CA LEU A 103 -4.09 -17.19 -2.92
C LEU A 103 -5.46 -16.62 -3.32
N ARG A 104 -5.49 -15.65 -4.25
CA ARG A 104 -6.74 -15.03 -4.74
C ARG A 104 -7.62 -15.97 -5.56
N HIS A 105 -7.03 -16.94 -6.27
CA HIS A 105 -7.78 -17.90 -7.09
C HIS A 105 -8.18 -19.17 -6.30
N LEU A 106 -7.59 -19.38 -5.13
CA LEU A 106 -7.80 -20.58 -4.33
C LEU A 106 -9.27 -20.82 -3.95
N PRO A 107 -10.07 -19.81 -3.53
CA PRO A 107 -11.49 -20.01 -3.20
C PRO A 107 -12.32 -20.49 -4.39
N GLN A 108 -11.90 -20.20 -5.62
CA GLN A 108 -12.62 -20.55 -6.85
C GLN A 108 -12.33 -21.99 -7.30
N ALA A 109 -11.22 -22.57 -6.86
CA ALA A 109 -10.71 -23.85 -7.36
C ALA A 109 -11.33 -25.09 -6.68
N GLN A 110 -12.31 -24.92 -5.77
CA GLN A 110 -13.03 -26.01 -5.08
C GLN A 110 -12.09 -27.09 -4.49
N ILE A 111 -10.93 -26.66 -3.98
CA ILE A 111 -9.90 -27.57 -3.48
C ILE A 111 -10.28 -28.08 -2.09
N ALA A 112 -9.83 -29.30 -1.76
CA ALA A 112 -9.96 -29.85 -0.41
C ALA A 112 -9.32 -28.91 0.65
N PRO A 113 -9.92 -28.78 1.86
CA PRO A 113 -9.45 -27.87 2.91
C PRO A 113 -7.98 -28.04 3.28
N ALA A 114 -7.50 -29.28 3.46
CA ALA A 114 -6.10 -29.56 3.82
C ALA A 114 -5.09 -29.14 2.75
N THR A 115 -5.53 -28.94 1.50
CA THR A 115 -4.66 -28.46 0.42
C THR A 115 -4.70 -26.93 0.33
N SER A 116 -5.85 -26.32 0.64
CA SER A 116 -5.97 -24.88 0.84
C SER A 116 -5.02 -24.40 1.94
N GLU A 117 -4.99 -25.13 3.05
CA GLU A 117 -4.14 -24.85 4.20
C GLU A 117 -2.64 -24.82 3.83
N ALA A 118 -2.16 -25.76 3.02
CA ALA A 118 -0.77 -25.78 2.59
C ALA A 118 -0.40 -24.54 1.77
N VAL A 119 -1.26 -24.13 0.83
CA VAL A 119 -1.00 -22.93 0.02
C VAL A 119 -1.07 -21.66 0.89
N ASN A 120 -1.99 -21.61 1.86
CA ASN A 120 -2.04 -20.51 2.82
C ASN A 120 -0.79 -20.46 3.71
N ALA A 121 -0.25 -21.61 4.13
CA ALA A 121 0.98 -21.70 4.92
C ALA A 121 2.19 -21.16 4.13
N ALA A 122 2.32 -21.51 2.84
CA ALA A 122 3.32 -20.93 1.97
C ALA A 122 3.17 -19.41 1.82
N GLY A 123 1.94 -18.90 1.73
CA GLY A 123 1.65 -17.47 1.72
C GLY A 123 2.11 -16.78 3.01
N ALA A 124 1.76 -17.36 4.15
CA ALA A 124 2.16 -16.90 5.47
C ALA A 124 3.68 -16.90 5.67
N ALA A 125 4.39 -17.88 5.11
CA ALA A 125 5.85 -17.92 5.14
C ALA A 125 6.47 -16.73 4.37
N ILE A 126 5.92 -16.38 3.20
CA ILE A 126 6.34 -15.20 2.44
C ILE A 126 6.09 -13.91 3.25
N PHE A 127 4.89 -13.74 3.83
CA PHE A 127 4.58 -12.55 4.64
C PHE A 127 5.52 -12.41 5.84
N ARG A 128 5.70 -13.49 6.61
CA ARG A 128 6.58 -13.49 7.79
C ARG A 128 8.03 -13.18 7.44
N ARG A 129 8.57 -13.79 6.38
CA ARG A 129 9.94 -13.53 5.94
C ARG A 129 10.09 -12.13 5.35
N ALA A 130 9.07 -11.62 4.65
CA ALA A 130 9.08 -10.24 4.15
C ALA A 130 9.14 -9.22 5.29
N ALA A 131 8.29 -9.36 6.31
CA ALA A 131 8.31 -8.50 7.49
C ALA A 131 9.68 -8.55 8.19
N ALA A 132 10.18 -9.76 8.50
CA ALA A 132 11.49 -9.94 9.12
C ALA A 132 12.64 -9.32 8.30
N TRP A 133 12.64 -9.54 6.98
CA TRP A 133 13.67 -8.95 6.10
C TRP A 133 13.58 -7.43 6.10
N LEU A 134 12.37 -6.84 6.00
CA LEU A 134 12.17 -5.39 6.03
C LEU A 134 12.66 -4.76 7.36
N ASP A 135 12.52 -5.46 8.47
CA ASP A 135 13.04 -5.02 9.77
C ASP A 135 14.57 -5.10 9.85
N GLU A 136 15.18 -6.05 9.13
CA GLU A 136 16.63 -6.25 9.05
C GLU A 136 17.33 -5.35 8.03
N VAL A 137 16.61 -4.71 7.09
CA VAL A 137 17.23 -3.83 6.07
C VAL A 137 17.97 -2.68 6.75
N ASP A 138 19.26 -2.60 6.44
CA ASP A 138 20.17 -1.56 6.89
C ASP A 138 19.85 -0.22 6.19
N GLU A 139 19.57 0.81 6.98
CA GLU A 139 19.33 2.16 6.48
C GLU A 139 20.51 2.80 5.76
N VAL A 140 21.73 2.27 5.95
CA VAL A 140 22.95 2.67 5.25
C VAL A 140 23.01 2.09 3.85
N ASP A 141 22.52 0.85 3.65
CA ASP A 141 22.52 0.14 2.38
C ASP A 141 21.27 0.46 1.56
N PHE A 142 21.31 1.62 0.91
CA PHE A 142 20.19 2.13 0.12
C PHE A 142 19.99 1.40 -1.22
N ASP A 143 20.89 0.47 -1.59
CA ASP A 143 20.76 -0.33 -2.82
C ASP A 143 19.56 -1.28 -2.75
N GLN A 144 19.07 -1.58 -1.54
CA GLN A 144 17.91 -2.43 -1.31
C GLN A 144 16.56 -1.69 -1.46
N LEU A 145 16.56 -0.37 -1.69
CA LEU A 145 15.33 0.42 -1.74
C LEU A 145 14.27 -0.16 -2.69
N GLN A 146 14.69 -0.63 -3.87
CA GLN A 146 13.75 -1.16 -4.86
C GLN A 146 13.05 -2.44 -4.37
N HIS A 147 13.74 -3.29 -3.62
CA HIS A 147 13.14 -4.48 -3.01
C HIS A 147 12.17 -4.08 -1.86
N VAL A 148 12.54 -3.09 -1.04
CA VAL A 148 11.68 -2.56 0.02
C VAL A 148 10.37 -2.01 -0.57
N LEU A 149 10.46 -1.15 -1.58
CA LEU A 149 9.28 -0.58 -2.26
C LEU A 149 8.42 -1.66 -2.91
N TYR A 150 9.06 -2.64 -3.57
CA TYR A 150 8.36 -3.77 -4.18
C TYR A 150 7.56 -4.58 -3.15
N LEU A 151 8.18 -4.96 -2.04
CA LEU A 151 7.52 -5.74 -0.99
C LEU A 151 6.38 -4.94 -0.34
N ALA A 152 6.65 -3.68 0.00
CA ALA A 152 5.64 -2.79 0.57
C ALA A 152 4.43 -2.61 -0.36
N PHE A 153 4.67 -2.44 -1.67
CA PHE A 153 3.60 -2.29 -2.66
C PHE A 153 2.74 -3.55 -2.82
N TRP A 154 3.37 -4.73 -2.85
CA TRP A 154 2.65 -5.98 -3.10
C TRP A 154 2.00 -6.55 -1.85
N LEU A 155 2.67 -6.44 -0.70
CA LEU A 155 2.29 -7.14 0.53
C LEU A 155 1.76 -6.21 1.62
N GLY A 156 2.15 -4.94 1.67
CA GLY A 156 1.71 -4.02 2.73
C GLY A 156 0.22 -3.69 2.72
N GLY A 157 -0.51 -4.03 1.64
CA GLY A 157 -1.97 -3.96 1.61
C GLY A 157 -2.68 -5.29 1.93
N GLU A 158 -1.92 -6.37 2.05
CA GLU A 158 -2.45 -7.73 2.26
C GLU A 158 -2.16 -8.24 3.69
N ASP A 159 -1.08 -7.76 4.32
CA ASP A 159 -0.62 -8.17 5.65
C ASP A 159 -0.16 -6.96 6.49
N GLU A 160 -0.65 -6.89 7.73
CA GLU A 160 -0.41 -5.76 8.65
C GLU A 160 1.03 -5.71 9.16
N ASP A 161 1.63 -6.87 9.46
CA ASP A 161 3.01 -6.94 9.97
C ASP A 161 3.98 -6.46 8.89
N VAL A 162 3.78 -6.91 7.64
CA VAL A 162 4.58 -6.43 6.50
C VAL A 162 4.42 -4.93 6.28
N ALA A 163 3.21 -4.40 6.44
CA ALA A 163 2.96 -2.97 6.34
C ALA A 163 3.73 -2.18 7.42
N LEU A 164 3.68 -2.62 8.68
CA LEU A 164 4.41 -1.98 9.78
C LEU A 164 5.92 -2.03 9.58
N SER A 165 6.48 -3.19 9.20
CA SER A 165 7.92 -3.31 8.92
C SER A 165 8.34 -2.44 7.72
N ALA A 166 7.50 -2.34 6.69
CA ALA A 166 7.74 -1.44 5.55
C ALA A 166 7.75 0.05 5.97
N LEU A 167 6.76 0.48 6.78
CA LEU A 167 6.73 1.84 7.32
C LEU A 167 7.98 2.13 8.17
N GLY A 168 8.40 1.16 8.99
CA GLY A 168 9.63 1.23 9.77
C GLY A 168 10.87 1.39 8.90
N ALA A 169 11.01 0.59 7.84
CA ALA A 169 12.12 0.69 6.89
C ALA A 169 12.16 2.08 6.20
N PHE A 170 11.01 2.57 5.72
CA PHE A 170 10.92 3.90 5.11
C PHE A 170 11.26 5.02 6.11
N GLU A 171 10.84 4.90 7.36
CA GLU A 171 11.20 5.86 8.41
C GLU A 171 12.70 5.85 8.68
N ARG A 172 13.33 4.67 8.86
CA ARG A 172 14.78 4.56 9.06
C ARG A 172 15.55 5.19 7.89
N PHE A 173 15.17 4.91 6.65
CA PHE A 173 15.75 5.55 5.47
C PHE A 173 15.61 7.07 5.49
N THR A 174 14.42 7.57 5.78
CA THR A 174 14.12 9.01 5.80
C THR A 174 14.90 9.74 6.89
N LEU A 175 15.09 9.10 8.06
CA LEU A 175 15.81 9.69 9.19
C LEU A 175 17.33 9.57 9.08
N TYR A 176 17.85 8.59 8.34
CA TYR A 176 19.30 8.38 8.19
C TYR A 176 19.96 9.53 7.42
N ARG A 177 19.41 9.91 6.27
CA ARG A 177 19.90 11.01 5.41
C ARG A 177 18.75 11.71 4.69
N SER A 178 18.81 13.03 4.58
CA SER A 178 17.79 13.81 3.88
C SER A 178 17.66 13.45 2.39
N GLU A 179 18.78 13.06 1.76
CA GLU A 179 18.81 12.64 0.36
C GLU A 179 17.98 11.38 0.13
N ASN A 180 17.98 10.45 1.10
CA ASN A 180 17.18 9.23 1.04
C ASN A 180 15.68 9.54 1.00
N GLY A 181 15.23 10.54 1.77
CA GLY A 181 13.84 11.01 1.73
C GLY A 181 13.47 11.56 0.35
N ALA A 182 14.35 12.34 -0.28
CA ALA A 182 14.14 12.83 -1.64
C ALA A 182 14.09 11.69 -2.67
N THR A 183 14.98 10.70 -2.56
CA THR A 183 14.96 9.53 -3.46
C THR A 183 13.72 8.65 -3.24
N LEU A 184 13.25 8.50 -2.00
CA LEU A 184 11.98 7.84 -1.69
C LEU A 184 10.80 8.51 -2.41
N LEU A 185 10.70 9.85 -2.32
CA LEU A 185 9.70 10.64 -3.04
C LEU A 185 9.75 10.41 -4.55
N GLN A 186 10.96 10.42 -5.13
CA GLN A 186 11.17 10.15 -6.57
C GLN A 186 10.84 8.71 -6.96
N SER A 187 10.86 7.78 -6.01
CA SER A 187 10.60 6.35 -6.22
C SER A 187 9.15 5.96 -5.91
N GLU A 188 8.21 6.89 -6.05
CA GLU A 188 6.76 6.64 -5.92
C GLU A 188 6.32 6.14 -4.53
N VAL A 189 7.08 6.43 -3.45
CA VAL A 189 6.73 5.99 -2.08
C VAL A 189 5.34 6.47 -1.65
N ILE A 190 4.89 7.65 -2.14
CA ILE A 190 3.55 8.18 -1.83
C ILE A 190 2.46 7.23 -2.33
N GLN A 191 2.62 6.63 -3.51
CA GLN A 191 1.67 5.66 -4.05
C GLN A 191 1.64 4.38 -3.20
N VAL A 192 2.81 3.92 -2.75
CA VAL A 192 2.92 2.77 -1.84
C VAL A 192 2.20 3.05 -0.52
N LEU A 193 2.43 4.22 0.08
CA LEU A 193 1.79 4.64 1.33
C LEU A 193 0.28 4.80 1.16
N HIS A 194 -0.18 5.41 0.06
CA HIS A 194 -1.60 5.51 -0.26
C HIS A 194 -2.24 4.12 -0.34
N ARG A 195 -1.57 3.15 -0.99
CA ARG A 195 -2.07 1.77 -1.05
C ARG A 195 -2.16 1.15 0.34
N ILE A 196 -1.12 1.26 1.17
CA ILE A 196 -1.10 0.73 2.54
C ILE A 196 -2.26 1.31 3.35
N ILE A 197 -2.43 2.63 3.35
CA ILE A 197 -3.50 3.32 4.07
C ILE A 197 -4.88 2.91 3.54
N GLY A 198 -5.03 2.75 2.22
CA GLY A 198 -6.32 2.41 1.60
C GLY A 198 -6.82 1.00 1.94
N HIS A 199 -5.91 0.06 2.23
CA HIS A 199 -6.25 -1.33 2.53
C HIS A 199 -6.31 -1.62 4.04
N ASN A 200 -5.55 -0.87 4.86
CA ASN A 200 -5.49 -1.08 6.30
C ASN A 200 -6.45 -0.15 7.04
N ARG A 201 -7.16 -0.69 8.05
CA ARG A 201 -8.12 0.06 8.88
C ARG A 201 -7.66 0.25 10.33
N ALA A 202 -6.55 -0.38 10.73
CA ALA A 202 -5.97 -0.26 12.06
C ALA A 202 -5.51 1.21 12.28
N PRO A 203 -6.13 1.95 13.21
CA PRO A 203 -5.81 3.37 13.43
C PRO A 203 -4.34 3.62 13.77
N GLU A 204 -3.70 2.69 14.47
CA GLU A 204 -2.31 2.74 14.89
C GLU A 204 -1.40 2.77 13.66
N LEU A 205 -1.49 1.76 12.79
CA LEU A 205 -0.75 1.68 11.52
C LEU A 205 -0.99 2.91 10.65
N VAL A 206 -2.25 3.32 10.48
CA VAL A 206 -2.58 4.48 9.64
C VAL A 206 -1.97 5.76 10.21
N SER A 207 -1.93 5.91 11.54
CA SER A 207 -1.30 7.06 12.18
C SER A 207 0.22 7.10 11.99
N GLU A 208 0.90 5.94 11.95
CA GLU A 208 2.33 5.86 11.60
C GLU A 208 2.54 6.25 10.13
N ALA A 209 1.71 5.75 9.22
CA ALA A 209 1.77 6.10 7.81
C ALA A 209 1.56 7.61 7.57
N PHE A 210 0.63 8.25 8.28
CA PHE A 210 0.44 9.70 8.24
C PHE A 210 1.66 10.46 8.76
N THR A 211 2.29 9.96 9.82
CA THR A 211 3.50 10.58 10.40
C THR A 211 4.67 10.48 9.43
N LEU A 212 4.85 9.34 8.77
CA LEU A 212 5.84 9.16 7.71
C LEU A 212 5.56 10.06 6.50
N LEU A 213 4.31 10.13 6.03
CA LEU A 213 3.91 11.04 4.96
C LEU A 213 4.22 12.49 5.32
N TYR A 214 3.95 12.91 6.56
CA TYR A 214 4.28 14.26 7.02
C TYR A 214 5.78 14.54 6.90
N ARG A 215 6.64 13.62 7.35
CA ARG A 215 8.10 13.80 7.27
C ARG A 215 8.61 13.81 5.83
N LEU A 216 8.16 12.88 5.00
CA LEU A 216 8.52 12.84 3.58
C LEU A 216 8.06 14.10 2.86
N CYS A 217 6.84 14.55 3.17
CA CYS A 217 6.28 15.73 2.56
C CYS A 217 6.79 17.02 3.20
N ASP A 218 7.61 17.03 4.26
CA ASP A 218 8.24 18.25 4.82
C ASP A 218 9.47 18.64 4.00
N ALA A 219 9.28 18.71 2.67
CA ALA A 219 10.28 19.01 1.67
C ALA A 219 9.78 20.19 0.80
N PRO A 220 10.66 20.84 -0.01
CA PRO A 220 10.25 21.98 -0.80
C PRO A 220 9.04 21.70 -1.71
N ALA A 221 8.11 22.65 -1.79
CA ALA A 221 6.87 22.55 -2.55
C ALA A 221 7.08 22.07 -4.00
N ALA A 222 8.13 22.55 -4.66
CA ALA A 222 8.48 22.19 -6.03
C ALA A 222 8.72 20.69 -6.24
N VAL A 223 9.10 19.95 -5.18
CA VAL A 223 9.31 18.51 -5.22
C VAL A 223 8.03 17.74 -4.88
N VAL A 224 7.32 18.18 -3.84
CA VAL A 224 6.20 17.43 -3.25
C VAL A 224 4.89 17.65 -4.00
N VAL A 225 4.60 18.90 -4.40
CA VAL A 225 3.31 19.26 -5.00
C VAL A 225 3.01 18.46 -6.26
N PRO A 226 3.92 18.30 -7.24
CA PRO A 226 3.63 17.50 -8.43
C PRO A 226 3.23 16.05 -8.08
N LEU A 227 3.92 15.44 -7.12
CA LEU A 227 3.67 14.06 -6.70
C LEU A 227 2.31 13.90 -6.01
N LEU A 228 1.97 14.80 -5.08
CA LEU A 228 0.66 14.80 -4.42
C LEU A 228 -0.48 15.10 -5.40
N THR A 229 -0.21 15.94 -6.39
CA THR A 229 -1.15 16.31 -7.43
C THR A 229 -1.43 15.17 -8.41
N ASP A 230 -0.44 14.30 -8.65
CA ASP A 230 -0.60 13.08 -9.42
C ASP A 230 -1.31 11.98 -8.61
N GLU A 231 -1.06 11.91 -7.30
CA GLU A 231 -1.69 10.98 -6.36
C GLU A 231 -2.75 11.65 -5.46
N ASN A 232 -3.58 12.53 -6.05
CA ASN A 232 -4.51 13.37 -5.29
C ASN A 232 -5.55 12.59 -4.45
N GLY A 233 -5.83 11.33 -4.82
CA GLY A 233 -6.72 10.43 -4.09
C GLY A 233 -6.28 10.20 -2.63
N ILE A 234 -4.98 10.35 -2.33
CA ILE A 234 -4.46 10.17 -0.98
C ILE A 234 -5.09 11.15 0.02
N ILE A 235 -5.44 12.37 -0.41
CA ILE A 235 -6.07 13.39 0.44
C ILE A 235 -7.44 12.91 0.90
N GLN A 236 -8.22 12.36 -0.04
CA GLN A 236 -9.53 11.78 0.27
C GLN A 236 -9.38 10.60 1.23
N THR A 237 -8.41 9.71 1.00
CA THR A 237 -8.15 8.57 1.88
C THR A 237 -7.74 9.01 3.28
N VAL A 238 -6.93 10.06 3.44
CA VAL A 238 -6.57 10.61 4.75
C VAL A 238 -7.82 11.04 5.52
N VAL A 239 -8.71 11.80 4.86
CA VAL A 239 -9.95 12.29 5.47
C VAL A 239 -10.91 11.14 5.81
N GLU A 240 -11.03 10.15 4.94
CA GLU A 240 -11.86 8.96 5.17
C GLU A 240 -11.37 8.16 6.37
N SER A 241 -10.06 7.91 6.49
CA SER A 241 -9.48 7.21 7.63
C SER A 241 -9.73 7.95 8.94
N MET A 242 -9.59 9.28 8.94
CA MET A 242 -9.96 10.10 10.11
C MET A 242 -11.44 9.97 10.45
N THR A 243 -12.33 9.94 9.46
CA THR A 243 -13.77 9.81 9.67
C THR A 243 -14.17 8.45 10.23
N GLN A 244 -13.44 7.39 9.87
CA GLN A 244 -13.70 6.03 10.33
C GLN A 244 -13.34 5.80 11.81
N ALA A 245 -12.38 6.57 12.36
CA ALA A 245 -11.97 6.47 13.76
C ALA A 245 -11.96 7.85 14.46
N PRO A 246 -13.14 8.49 14.63
CA PRO A 246 -13.26 9.89 15.07
C PRO A 246 -12.81 10.12 16.53
N LEU A 247 -12.72 9.06 17.34
CA LEU A 247 -12.27 9.12 18.73
C LEU A 247 -10.78 8.76 18.89
N ASN A 248 -10.10 8.28 17.84
CA ASN A 248 -8.67 7.97 17.91
C ASN A 248 -7.86 9.26 17.76
N MET A 249 -7.48 9.85 18.90
CA MET A 249 -6.82 11.14 18.94
C MET A 249 -5.46 11.19 18.26
N ARG A 250 -4.71 10.08 18.27
CA ARG A 250 -3.42 9.98 17.60
C ARG A 250 -3.60 10.10 16.09
N LEU A 251 -4.55 9.36 15.54
CA LEU A 251 -4.90 9.41 14.13
C LEU A 251 -5.41 10.79 13.72
N GLN A 252 -6.35 11.36 14.48
CA GLN A 252 -6.90 12.69 14.18
C GLN A 252 -5.81 13.75 14.13
N LEU A 253 -4.87 13.70 15.07
CA LEU A 253 -3.77 14.63 15.12
C LEU A 253 -2.83 14.49 13.93
N ALA A 254 -2.40 13.26 13.64
CA ALA A 254 -1.49 12.98 12.53
C ALA A 254 -2.12 13.43 11.20
N GLY A 255 -3.40 13.12 10.98
CA GLY A 255 -4.13 13.52 9.78
C GLY A 255 -4.30 15.03 9.66
N LEU A 256 -4.69 15.73 10.72
CA LEU A 256 -4.82 17.20 10.69
C LEU A 256 -3.49 17.91 10.47
N ARG A 257 -2.40 17.43 11.07
CA ARG A 257 -1.05 17.99 10.83
C ARG A 257 -0.63 17.80 9.39
N LEU A 258 -0.88 16.63 8.82
CA LEU A 258 -0.59 16.32 7.42
C LEU A 258 -1.37 17.22 6.46
N LEU A 259 -2.69 17.32 6.65
CA LEU A 259 -3.54 18.17 5.81
C LEU A 259 -3.19 19.66 5.95
N ALA A 260 -2.84 20.11 7.15
CA ALA A 260 -2.38 21.48 7.39
C ALA A 260 -1.00 21.77 6.77
N LEU A 261 -0.10 20.80 6.72
CA LEU A 261 1.17 20.92 5.98
C LEU A 261 0.87 21.11 4.49
N TRP A 262 0.05 20.23 3.91
CA TRP A 262 -0.27 20.29 2.49
C TRP A 262 -1.03 21.56 2.09
N SER A 263 -1.85 22.13 2.97
CA SER A 263 -2.56 23.38 2.68
C SER A 263 -1.66 24.63 2.67
N GLN A 264 -0.44 24.52 3.20
CA GLN A 264 0.55 25.60 3.17
C GLN A 264 1.33 25.66 1.86
N TYR A 265 1.24 24.63 1.02
CA TYR A 265 1.87 24.67 -0.29
C TYR A 265 1.20 25.72 -1.16
N ASP A 266 1.93 26.79 -1.40
CA ASP A 266 1.54 27.83 -2.34
C ASP A 266 2.09 27.44 -3.70
N VAL A 267 1.19 26.97 -4.55
CA VAL A 267 1.47 26.75 -5.95
C VAL A 267 1.31 28.13 -6.59
N GLY A 268 2.39 28.70 -7.13
CA GLY A 268 2.49 30.13 -7.47
C GLY A 268 1.40 30.63 -8.44
N GLU A 269 1.27 31.94 -8.59
CA GLU A 269 0.12 32.66 -9.21
C GLU A 269 -0.31 32.28 -10.64
N ASP A 270 0.26 31.28 -11.31
CA ASP A 270 -0.10 30.91 -12.68
C ASP A 270 -1.41 30.08 -12.74
N PRO A 271 -2.57 30.69 -13.06
CA PRO A 271 -3.89 30.10 -12.83
C PRO A 271 -4.27 29.06 -13.90
N ALA A 272 -3.46 28.90 -14.94
CA ALA A 272 -3.85 28.17 -16.15
C ALA A 272 -3.61 26.66 -16.07
N ASP A 273 -2.68 26.18 -15.25
CA ASP A 273 -2.24 24.77 -15.24
C ASP A 273 -2.20 24.11 -13.85
N GLN A 274 -2.56 24.82 -12.77
CA GLN A 274 -2.40 24.31 -11.42
C GLN A 274 -3.65 23.56 -10.92
N LYS A 275 -3.51 22.23 -10.88
CA LYS A 275 -4.25 21.39 -9.93
C LYS A 275 -3.87 21.83 -8.51
N ASP A 276 -4.66 22.73 -7.94
CA ASP A 276 -4.44 23.31 -6.62
C ASP A 276 -4.68 22.27 -5.52
N LEU A 277 -3.66 21.94 -4.72
CA LEU A 277 -3.82 21.03 -3.58
C LEU A 277 -4.89 21.53 -2.60
N LYS A 278 -5.05 22.86 -2.45
CA LYS A 278 -6.09 23.43 -1.60
C LYS A 278 -7.48 23.11 -2.12
N LEU A 279 -7.66 23.00 -3.46
CA LEU A 279 -8.91 22.55 -4.06
C LEU A 279 -9.20 21.09 -3.66
N PHE A 280 -8.24 20.18 -3.79
CA PHE A 280 -8.44 18.79 -3.42
C PHE A 280 -8.73 18.61 -1.92
N ILE A 281 -8.02 19.33 -1.04
CA ILE A 281 -8.29 19.33 0.41
C ILE A 281 -9.71 19.83 0.71
N ARG A 282 -10.17 20.85 0.00
CA ARG A 282 -11.53 21.39 0.13
C ARG A 282 -12.59 20.40 -0.35
N GLU A 283 -12.37 19.76 -1.49
CA GLU A 283 -13.28 18.76 -2.07
C GLU A 283 -13.38 17.51 -1.18
N ALA A 284 -12.29 17.13 -0.51
CA ALA A 284 -12.28 16.03 0.46
C ALA A 284 -13.03 16.35 1.77
N ASN A 285 -13.54 17.58 1.95
CA ASN A 285 -14.21 18.04 3.18
C ASN A 285 -13.34 17.98 4.45
N ALA A 286 -12.01 18.11 4.32
CA ALA A 286 -11.07 18.11 5.44
C ALA A 286 -11.45 19.12 6.55
N TYR A 287 -11.91 20.31 6.16
CA TYR A 287 -12.31 21.34 7.11
C TYR A 287 -13.50 20.91 7.99
N GLU A 288 -14.55 20.31 7.42
CA GLU A 288 -15.71 19.89 8.20
C GLU A 288 -15.37 18.72 9.13
N VAL A 289 -14.57 17.76 8.67
CA VAL A 289 -14.06 16.69 9.53
C VAL A 289 -13.26 17.26 10.71
N SER A 290 -12.43 18.28 10.48
CA SER A 290 -11.72 18.95 11.57
C SER A 290 -12.66 19.60 12.60
N ARG A 291 -13.76 20.21 12.15
CA ARG A 291 -14.75 20.83 13.03
C ARG A 291 -15.48 19.79 13.88
N ASP A 292 -15.82 18.65 13.30
CA ASP A 292 -16.46 17.56 14.02
C ASP A 292 -15.54 16.98 15.09
N VAL A 293 -14.25 16.81 14.79
CA VAL A 293 -13.22 16.38 15.75
C VAL A 293 -13.11 17.38 16.91
N ILE A 294 -13.01 18.67 16.63
CA ILE A 294 -12.93 19.74 17.65
C ILE A 294 -14.19 19.76 18.51
N SER A 295 -15.37 19.61 17.89
CA SER A 295 -16.65 19.53 18.58
C SER A 295 -16.72 18.32 19.51
N ASN A 296 -16.28 17.14 19.04
CA ASN A 296 -16.22 15.91 19.83
C ASN A 296 -15.31 16.07 21.05
N LEU A 297 -14.11 16.64 20.87
CA LEU A 297 -13.17 16.90 21.94
C LEU A 297 -13.72 17.86 22.99
N THR A 298 -14.39 18.92 22.54
CA THR A 298 -15.02 19.90 23.42
C THR A 298 -16.13 19.24 24.24
N ARG A 299 -16.99 18.43 23.61
CA ARG A 299 -18.05 17.67 24.29
C ARG A 299 -17.51 16.63 25.27
N ALA A 300 -16.35 16.04 24.98
CA ALA A 300 -15.65 15.11 25.87
C ALA A 300 -14.92 15.81 27.03
N GLY A 301 -14.98 17.14 27.15
CA GLY A 301 -14.30 17.90 28.20
C GLY A 301 -12.79 18.11 27.96
N LEU A 302 -12.29 17.76 26.76
CA LEU A 302 -10.88 17.88 26.39
C LEU A 302 -10.60 19.23 25.70
N SER A 303 -10.94 20.33 26.37
CA SER A 303 -10.89 21.69 25.81
C SER A 303 -9.50 22.10 25.31
N HIS A 304 -8.43 21.77 26.04
CA HIS A 304 -7.06 22.08 25.62
C HIS A 304 -6.68 21.38 24.30
N ALA A 305 -7.05 20.10 24.15
CA ALA A 305 -6.82 19.37 22.90
C ALA A 305 -7.64 19.97 21.75
N ALA A 306 -8.90 20.34 22.00
CA ALA A 306 -9.76 21.01 21.02
C ALA A 306 -9.16 22.34 20.54
N THR A 307 -8.63 23.16 21.44
CA THR A 307 -7.95 24.43 21.09
C THR A 307 -6.72 24.20 20.21
N TRP A 308 -5.93 23.18 20.53
CA TRP A 308 -4.75 22.87 19.73
C TRP A 308 -5.12 22.37 18.32
N MET A 309 -6.12 21.49 18.21
CA MET A 309 -6.65 21.04 16.92
C MET A 309 -7.22 22.19 16.09
N SER A 310 -7.95 23.11 16.72
CA SER A 310 -8.45 24.34 16.08
C SER A 310 -7.33 25.22 15.52
N THR A 311 -6.21 25.30 16.24
CA THR A 311 -5.04 26.05 15.79
C THR A 311 -4.43 25.41 14.55
N ILE A 312 -4.30 24.07 14.53
CA ILE A 312 -3.79 23.32 13.36
C ILE A 312 -4.74 23.46 12.18
N SER A 313 -6.05 23.26 12.40
CA SER A 313 -7.07 23.24 11.34
C SER A 313 -7.39 24.64 10.78
N SER A 314 -7.00 25.72 11.46
CA SER A 314 -7.17 27.09 10.98
C SER A 314 -6.54 27.36 9.60
N ARG A 315 -5.57 26.52 9.21
CA ARG A 315 -4.87 26.57 7.92
C ARG A 315 -5.60 25.81 6.80
N LEU A 316 -6.66 25.07 7.12
CA LEU A 316 -7.39 24.28 6.13
C LEU A 316 -8.32 25.17 5.29
N PRO A 317 -8.39 24.96 3.97
CA PRO A 317 -9.27 25.73 3.09
C PRO A 317 -10.73 25.42 3.39
N GLN A 318 -11.51 26.48 3.63
CA GLN A 318 -12.95 26.36 3.84
C GLN A 318 -13.68 26.10 2.53
N ARG A 319 -14.79 25.37 2.59
CA ARG A 319 -15.70 25.25 1.46
C ARG A 319 -16.27 26.64 1.17
N VAL A 320 -16.00 27.17 -0.03
CA VAL A 320 -16.66 28.39 -0.48
C VAL A 320 -18.14 28.05 -0.55
N ARG A 321 -18.94 28.58 0.38
CA ARG A 321 -20.40 28.50 0.28
C ARG A 321 -20.76 29.18 -1.04
N GLY A 322 -21.20 28.37 -2.00
CA GLY A 322 -21.72 28.89 -3.25
C GLY A 322 -22.78 29.93 -2.92
N ARG A 323 -22.75 31.05 -3.63
CA ARG A 323 -23.71 32.16 -3.51
C ARG A 323 -25.17 31.74 -3.79
N ASP A 324 -25.38 30.48 -4.16
CA ASP A 324 -26.68 29.88 -4.45
C ASP A 324 -27.49 29.45 -3.20
N ASP A 325 -26.88 29.47 -2.01
CA ASP A 325 -27.58 29.26 -0.73
C ASP A 325 -28.10 30.56 -0.09
N GLU A 326 -27.97 31.72 -0.77
CA GLU A 326 -28.74 32.90 -0.37
C GLU A 326 -30.22 32.65 -0.70
N PRO A 327 -31.13 32.64 0.29
CA PRO A 327 -32.55 32.51 0.03
C PRO A 327 -32.95 33.69 -0.86
N ARG A 328 -33.26 33.40 -2.13
CA ARG A 328 -33.77 34.39 -3.11
C ARG A 328 -34.80 35.23 -2.39
N GLY A 329 -34.49 36.52 -2.26
CA GLY A 329 -35.23 37.44 -1.43
C GLY A 329 -36.73 37.29 -1.65
N ARG A 330 -37.47 37.14 -0.54
CA ARG A 330 -38.93 37.27 -0.54
C ARG A 330 -39.28 38.58 -1.25
N GLU A 331 -39.84 38.48 -2.45
CA GLU A 331 -40.52 39.60 -3.09
C GLU A 331 -41.57 40.11 -2.09
N ARG A 332 -41.40 41.35 -1.64
CA ARG A 332 -42.43 42.00 -0.81
C ARG A 332 -43.62 42.30 -1.73
N PRO A 333 -44.84 41.79 -1.43
CA PRO A 333 -46.02 42.17 -2.17
C PRO A 333 -46.29 43.66 -1.94
N ARG A 334 -46.60 44.37 -3.02
CA ARG A 334 -46.96 45.80 -3.03
C ARG A 334 -48.34 46.02 -2.43
#